data_AF-A0A497H0K5-F1
#
_entry.id   AF-A0A497H0K5-F1
#
_cell.length_a   1.000
_cell.length_b   1.000
_cell.length_c   1.000
_cell.angle_alpha   90.00
_cell.angle_beta   90.00
_cell.angle_gamma   90.00
#
_symmetry.space_group_name_H-M   'P 1'
#
loop_
_entity.id
_entity.type
_entity.pdbx_description
1 polymer ?
#
loop_
_entity_poly.entity_id
_entity_poly.type
_entity_poly.pdbx_seq_one_letter_code
_entity_poly.pdbx_strand_id
1 'polypeptide(L)'
;NTFLLRSSFFLMDDRIGEYEPKIFPKSRKNISLILEQGKRKHVIHALIEVDVTEGRKMIRAIKEKTGKKISFTGWIVKCIAQTISEYPEFNTFRHGRNKMVTFRDVDVALPVERMIDGTPQPMVHIIRKANEKSVDEITEEIRAVQKNPFPVMHRFSAHHSHDLSDLPSGPSCG
;
A
#
# COMPACT_ATOMS: atom_id res chain seq x y z
N ASN A 1 30.75 21.78 -45.05
CA ASN A 1 29.33 22.04 -45.39
C ASN A 1 28.47 20.99 -44.71
N THR A 2 28.29 21.06 -43.38
CA THR A 2 27.66 22.14 -42.60
C THR A 2 26.16 22.24 -42.88
N PHE A 3 25.39 22.26 -41.78
CA PHE A 3 23.98 22.65 -41.65
C PHE A 3 22.92 21.60 -42.00
N LEU A 4 22.36 20.94 -40.97
CA LEU A 4 20.95 21.13 -40.53
C LEU A 4 20.52 20.03 -39.55
N LEU A 5 20.99 20.10 -38.30
CA LEU A 5 20.30 19.49 -37.15
C LEU A 5 20.39 20.45 -35.96
N ARG A 6 19.66 21.55 -36.06
CA ARG A 6 19.31 22.41 -34.93
C ARG A 6 17.86 22.85 -35.11
N SER A 7 17.16 22.97 -33.98
CA SER A 7 15.74 23.32 -33.79
C SER A 7 14.85 22.07 -33.80
N SER A 8 14.40 21.54 -32.65
CA SER A 8 13.61 22.26 -31.66
C SER A 8 13.98 21.93 -30.20
N PHE A 9 15.08 22.48 -29.71
CA PHE A 9 15.32 22.68 -28.27
C PHE A 9 15.43 24.18 -28.06
N PHE A 10 14.34 24.89 -28.37
CA PHE A 10 14.27 26.35 -28.30
C PHE A 10 13.06 26.69 -27.44
N LEU A 11 13.31 26.90 -26.15
CA LEU A 11 12.57 27.67 -25.14
C LEU A 11 12.98 27.14 -23.76
N MET A 12 13.99 27.77 -23.14
CA MET A 12 14.31 27.82 -21.69
C MET A 12 15.80 28.10 -21.52
N ASP A 13 16.25 29.31 -21.90
CA ASP A 13 17.62 29.78 -21.67
C ASP A 13 17.65 30.95 -20.68
N ASP A 14 16.91 30.82 -19.58
CA ASP A 14 17.02 31.67 -18.38
C ASP A 14 17.17 30.78 -17.13
N ARG A 15 18.04 29.77 -17.20
CA ARG A 15 18.34 28.91 -16.04
C ARG A 15 19.33 29.64 -15.14
N ILE A 16 18.79 30.32 -14.12
CA ILE A 16 19.57 31.03 -13.10
C ILE A 16 20.12 30.01 -12.08
N GLY A 17 21.44 30.00 -11.88
CA GLY A 17 22.14 29.21 -10.85
C GLY A 17 22.78 27.90 -11.33
N GLU A 18 23.70 27.36 -10.51
CA GLU A 18 24.34 26.05 -10.75
C GLU A 18 23.34 24.91 -10.50
N TYR A 19 23.30 23.92 -11.39
CA TYR A 19 22.43 22.74 -11.25
C TYR A 19 23.10 21.47 -11.76
N GLU A 20 22.77 20.34 -11.13
CA GLU A 20 23.23 19.00 -11.54
C GLU A 20 22.02 18.15 -11.94
N PRO A 21 21.84 17.82 -13.24
CA PRO A 21 20.74 16.96 -13.66
C PRO A 21 20.97 15.51 -13.22
N LYS A 22 20.00 14.92 -12.51
CA LYS A 22 20.02 13.50 -12.11
C LYS A 22 18.95 12.69 -12.83
N ILE A 23 19.28 11.45 -13.17
CA ILE A 23 18.32 10.53 -13.80
C ILE A 23 17.21 10.22 -12.79
N PHE A 24 15.96 10.40 -13.21
CA PHE A 24 14.82 10.01 -12.40
C PHE A 24 14.77 8.48 -12.25
N PRO A 25 14.94 7.91 -11.04
CA PRO A 25 15.11 6.48 -10.85
C PRO A 25 13.89 5.68 -11.32
N LYS A 26 14.12 4.46 -11.85
CA LYS A 26 13.04 3.56 -12.30
C LYS A 26 12.00 3.29 -11.19
N SER A 27 12.45 3.12 -9.94
CA SER A 27 11.56 2.94 -8.78
C SER A 27 10.57 4.10 -8.60
N ARG A 28 11.02 5.34 -8.84
CA ARG A 28 10.19 6.54 -8.75
C ARG A 28 9.25 6.70 -9.96
N LYS A 29 9.67 6.27 -11.16
CA LYS A 29 8.79 6.21 -12.34
C LYS A 29 7.58 5.30 -12.09
N ASN A 30 7.80 4.12 -11.51
CA ASN A 30 6.71 3.19 -11.19
C ASN A 30 5.72 3.79 -10.18
N ILE A 31 6.21 4.47 -9.15
CA ILE A 31 5.36 5.17 -8.17
C ILE A 31 4.54 6.25 -8.87
N SER A 32 5.16 7.06 -9.75
CA SER A 32 4.45 8.09 -10.51
C SER A 32 3.29 7.53 -11.32
N LEU A 33 3.50 6.39 -12.00
CA LEU A 33 2.45 5.71 -12.78
C LEU A 33 1.29 5.24 -11.90
N ILE A 34 1.59 4.64 -10.74
CA ILE A 34 0.56 4.19 -9.78
C ILE A 34 -0.26 5.39 -9.27
N LEU A 35 0.42 6.49 -8.91
CA LEU A 35 -0.24 7.70 -8.42
C LEU A 35 -1.12 8.33 -9.51
N GLU A 36 -0.66 8.34 -10.76
CA GLU A 36 -1.46 8.82 -11.89
C GLU A 36 -2.75 8.03 -12.08
N GLN A 37 -2.71 6.69 -11.95
CA GLN A 37 -3.92 5.87 -11.98
C GLN A 37 -4.81 6.12 -10.76
N GLY A 38 -4.21 6.31 -9.57
CA GLY A 38 -4.93 6.65 -8.35
C GLY A 38 -5.76 7.93 -8.46
N LYS A 39 -5.24 8.96 -9.14
CA LYS A 39 -5.93 10.24 -9.39
C LYS A 39 -7.23 10.11 -10.18
N ARG A 40 -7.41 9.01 -10.94
CA ARG A 40 -8.63 8.76 -11.71
C ARG A 40 -9.79 8.24 -10.85
N LYS A 41 -9.52 7.85 -9.60
CA LYS A 41 -10.57 7.41 -8.67
C LYS A 41 -11.31 8.60 -8.09
N HIS A 42 -12.63 8.51 -8.02
CA HIS A 42 -13.45 9.47 -7.28
C HIS A 42 -13.30 9.19 -5.78
N VAL A 43 -12.38 9.89 -5.13
CA VAL A 43 -12.08 9.75 -3.70
C VAL A 43 -12.73 10.88 -2.93
N ILE A 44 -13.50 10.54 -1.89
CA ILE A 44 -14.00 11.48 -0.90
C ILE A 44 -13.05 11.40 0.30
N HIS A 45 -12.51 12.54 0.72
CA HIS A 45 -11.65 12.64 1.89
C HIS A 45 -12.49 12.96 3.13
N ALA A 46 -12.38 12.14 4.17
CA ALA A 46 -12.98 12.38 5.47
C ALA A 46 -11.88 12.50 6.53
N LEU A 47 -12.01 13.48 7.42
CA LEU A 47 -11.20 13.59 8.62
C LEU A 47 -12.01 13.03 9.78
N ILE A 48 -11.41 12.14 10.56
CA ILE A 48 -12.03 11.55 11.74
C ILE A 48 -11.07 11.66 12.92
N GLU A 49 -11.62 11.85 14.10
CA GLU A 49 -10.90 11.77 15.36
C GLU A 49 -11.39 10.54 16.13
N VAL A 50 -10.46 9.74 16.61
CA VAL A 50 -10.76 8.49 17.33
C VAL A 50 -10.03 8.52 18.66
N ASP A 51 -10.76 8.38 19.75
CA ASP A 51 -10.16 8.19 21.07
C ASP A 51 -9.55 6.79 21.18
N VAL A 52 -8.24 6.74 21.40
CA VAL A 52 -7.46 5.49 21.50
C VAL A 52 -7.00 5.20 22.93
N THR A 53 -7.50 5.93 23.92
CA THR A 53 -7.03 5.88 25.31
C THR A 53 -7.08 4.47 25.88
N GLU A 54 -8.23 3.80 25.80
CA GLU A 54 -8.37 2.43 26.30
C GLU A 54 -7.52 1.42 25.50
N GLY A 55 -7.44 1.59 24.18
CA GLY A 55 -6.56 0.79 23.32
C GLY A 55 -5.10 0.85 23.77
N ARG A 56 -4.60 2.06 24.05
CA ARG A 56 -3.22 2.27 24.52
C ARG A 56 -3.00 1.74 25.94
N LYS A 57 -3.99 1.85 26.82
CA LYS A 57 -3.94 1.24 28.17
C LYS A 57 -3.83 -0.28 28.08
N MET A 58 -4.64 -0.93 27.25
CA MET A 58 -4.57 -2.38 27.04
C MET A 58 -3.22 -2.83 26.49
N ILE A 59 -2.69 -2.13 25.48
CA ILE A 59 -1.34 -2.40 24.94
C ILE A 59 -0.27 -2.32 26.03
N ARG A 60 -0.34 -1.29 26.88
CA ARG A 60 0.61 -1.10 27.98
C ARG A 60 0.49 -2.21 29.02
N ALA A 61 -0.72 -2.59 29.41
CA ALA A 61 -0.97 -3.66 30.37
C ALA A 61 -0.45 -5.02 29.86
N ILE A 62 -0.59 -5.33 28.56
CA ILE A 62 -0.03 -6.54 27.95
C ILE A 62 1.50 -6.55 28.08
N LYS A 63 2.15 -5.41 27.80
CA LYS A 63 3.60 -5.26 27.94
C LYS A 63 4.06 -5.46 29.39
N GLU A 64 3.34 -4.90 30.35
CA GLU A 64 3.67 -5.02 31.78
C GLU A 64 3.48 -6.46 32.29
N LYS A 65 2.44 -7.16 31.83
CA LYS A 65 2.16 -8.54 32.26
C LYS A 65 3.02 -9.61 31.59
N THR A 66 3.36 -9.44 30.31
CA THR A 66 3.97 -10.51 29.48
C THR A 66 5.35 -10.16 28.93
N GLY A 67 5.78 -8.89 29.03
CA GLY A 67 6.99 -8.39 28.36
C GLY A 67 6.85 -8.18 26.85
N LYS A 68 5.77 -8.68 26.21
CA LYS A 68 5.54 -8.53 24.77
C LYS A 68 5.26 -7.07 24.40
N LYS A 69 5.88 -6.59 23.31
CA LYS A 69 5.71 -5.22 22.81
C LYS A 69 4.80 -5.19 21.58
N ILE A 70 3.49 -5.07 21.82
CA ILE A 70 2.49 -4.88 20.75
C ILE A 70 2.78 -3.62 19.93
N SER A 71 2.69 -3.73 18.61
CA SER A 71 2.74 -2.58 17.71
C SER A 71 1.42 -1.81 17.76
N PHE A 72 1.46 -0.51 18.03
CA PHE A 72 0.27 0.34 17.95
C PHE A 72 -0.34 0.34 16.54
N THR A 73 0.51 0.39 15.50
CA THR A 73 0.06 0.21 14.12
C THR A 73 -0.54 -1.17 13.88
N GLY A 74 0.03 -2.22 14.47
CA GLY A 74 -0.52 -3.57 14.36
C GLY A 74 -1.89 -3.71 15.02
N TRP A 75 -2.10 -3.04 16.15
CA TRP A 75 -3.41 -2.93 16.79
C TRP A 75 -4.42 -2.19 15.91
N ILE A 76 -4.05 -1.04 15.31
CA ILE A 76 -4.91 -0.32 14.34
C ILE A 76 -5.27 -1.21 13.14
N VAL A 77 -4.29 -1.92 12.58
CA VAL A 77 -4.52 -2.86 11.47
C VAL A 77 -5.54 -3.91 11.86
N LYS A 78 -5.44 -4.48 13.08
CA LYS A 78 -6.43 -5.45 13.55
C LYS A 78 -7.82 -4.85 13.71
N CYS A 79 -7.94 -3.63 14.26
CA CYS A 79 -9.23 -2.94 14.35
C CYS A 79 -9.85 -2.74 12.97
N ILE A 80 -9.09 -2.22 12.00
CA ILE A 80 -9.56 -2.04 10.62
C ILE A 80 -9.97 -3.37 10.00
N ALA A 81 -9.13 -4.41 10.14
CA ALA A 81 -9.40 -5.70 9.54
C ALA A 81 -10.66 -6.37 10.12
N GLN A 82 -10.87 -6.23 11.43
CA GLN A 82 -12.09 -6.68 12.09
C GLN A 82 -13.32 -5.93 11.58
N THR A 83 -13.27 -4.60 11.53
CA THR A 83 -14.38 -3.77 11.03
C THR A 83 -14.71 -4.12 9.58
N ILE A 84 -13.72 -4.28 8.70
CA ILE A 84 -13.97 -4.65 7.30
C ILE A 84 -14.58 -6.06 7.19
N SER A 85 -14.21 -6.98 8.09
CA SER A 85 -14.81 -8.32 8.12
C SER A 85 -16.28 -8.30 8.53
N GLU A 86 -16.68 -7.35 9.38
CA GLU A 86 -18.07 -7.13 9.82
C GLU A 86 -18.90 -6.35 8.80
N TYR A 87 -18.25 -5.50 8.01
CA TYR A 87 -18.86 -4.66 6.96
C TYR A 87 -18.17 -4.89 5.60
N PRO A 88 -18.42 -6.03 4.92
CA PRO A 88 -17.70 -6.43 3.70
C PRO A 88 -17.90 -5.49 2.51
N GLU A 89 -18.91 -4.63 2.52
CA GLU A 89 -19.12 -3.59 1.50
C GLU A 89 -17.89 -2.67 1.34
N PHE A 90 -17.11 -2.46 2.41
CA PHE A 90 -15.87 -1.70 2.35
C PHE A 90 -14.72 -2.45 1.67
N ASN A 91 -14.82 -3.78 1.54
CA ASN A 91 -13.87 -4.63 0.81
C ASN A 91 -14.41 -5.05 -0.57
N THR A 92 -15.14 -4.17 -1.22
CA THR A 92 -15.79 -4.42 -2.51
C THR A 92 -15.21 -3.55 -3.61
N PHE A 93 -14.90 -4.14 -4.75
CA PHE A 93 -14.35 -3.46 -5.92
C PHE A 93 -15.28 -3.56 -7.12
N ARG A 94 -15.42 -2.46 -7.87
CA ARG A 94 -16.18 -2.46 -9.14
C ARG A 94 -15.38 -3.16 -10.23
N HIS A 95 -15.93 -4.24 -10.77
CA HIS A 95 -15.34 -4.98 -11.89
C HIS A 95 -16.07 -4.66 -13.20
N GLY A 96 -15.41 -3.92 -14.09
CA GLY A 96 -16.00 -3.46 -15.34
C GLY A 96 -17.17 -2.48 -15.12
N ARG A 97 -18.18 -2.53 -15.99
CA ARG A 97 -19.31 -1.58 -15.92
C ARG A 97 -20.37 -1.98 -14.91
N ASN A 98 -20.69 -3.28 -14.81
CA ASN A 98 -21.92 -3.77 -14.18
C ASN A 98 -21.70 -4.87 -13.12
N LYS A 99 -20.45 -5.13 -12.70
CA LYS A 99 -20.16 -6.14 -11.67
C LYS A 99 -19.43 -5.52 -10.49
N MET A 100 -19.62 -6.12 -9.32
CA MET A 100 -18.88 -5.84 -8.10
C MET A 100 -18.33 -7.15 -7.54
N VAL A 101 -17.15 -7.09 -6.95
CA VAL A 101 -16.47 -8.24 -6.34
C VAL A 101 -16.14 -7.89 -4.90
N THR A 102 -16.67 -8.65 -3.96
CA THR A 102 -16.44 -8.50 -2.53
C THR A 102 -15.45 -9.55 -2.05
N PHE A 103 -14.37 -9.12 -1.40
CA PHE A 103 -13.34 -10.00 -0.87
C PHE A 103 -13.63 -10.32 0.60
N ARG A 104 -13.59 -11.61 0.95
CA ARG A 104 -13.76 -12.08 2.33
C ARG A 104 -12.48 -11.97 3.14
N ASP A 105 -11.36 -12.25 2.50
CA ASP A 105 -10.04 -12.01 3.08
C ASP A 105 -9.74 -10.51 3.10
N VAL A 106 -9.28 -10.01 4.25
CA VAL A 106 -8.93 -8.60 4.41
C VAL A 106 -7.43 -8.46 4.38
N ASP A 107 -6.92 -7.91 3.28
CA ASP A 107 -5.51 -7.62 3.10
C ASP A 107 -5.24 -6.13 3.37
N VAL A 108 -4.26 -5.83 4.21
CA VAL A 108 -3.93 -4.45 4.59
C VAL A 108 -2.55 -4.08 4.05
N ALA A 109 -2.53 -3.13 3.11
CA ALA A 109 -1.30 -2.55 2.59
C ALA A 109 -0.78 -1.47 3.55
N LEU A 110 0.45 -1.65 4.05
CA LEU A 110 1.10 -0.78 5.01
C LEU A 110 2.42 -0.24 4.43
N PRO A 111 2.61 1.09 4.32
CA PRO A 111 3.92 1.65 4.02
C PRO A 111 4.87 1.44 5.20
N VAL A 112 6.03 0.86 4.92
CA VAL A 112 7.11 0.63 5.88
C VAL A 112 8.39 1.20 5.27
N GLU A 113 9.08 2.03 6.05
CA GLU A 113 10.38 2.57 5.69
C GLU A 113 11.48 1.56 6.01
N ARG A 114 12.40 1.36 5.07
CA ARG A 114 13.56 0.48 5.25
C ARG A 114 14.83 1.16 4.79
N MET A 115 15.96 0.78 5.39
CA MET A 115 17.28 1.18 4.92
C MET A 115 17.76 0.20 3.85
N ILE A 116 17.94 0.67 2.62
CA ILE A 116 18.53 -0.09 1.50
C ILE A 116 19.75 0.71 1.04
N ASP A 117 20.93 0.09 1.03
CA ASP A 117 22.20 0.73 0.68
C ASP A 117 22.45 2.05 1.43
N GLY A 118 22.12 2.08 2.73
CA GLY A 118 22.26 3.27 3.58
C GLY A 118 21.23 4.39 3.32
N THR A 119 20.27 4.19 2.41
CA THR A 119 19.24 5.17 2.08
C THR A 119 17.86 4.70 2.57
N PRO A 120 17.07 5.55 3.23
CA PRO A 120 15.69 5.22 3.57
C PRO A 120 14.83 5.14 2.29
N GLN A 121 14.17 4.00 2.11
CA GLN A 121 13.26 3.77 1.00
C GLN A 121 11.88 3.31 1.53
N PRO A 122 10.80 3.99 1.15
CA PRO A 122 9.46 3.54 1.49
C PRO A 122 9.09 2.33 0.63
N MET A 123 8.60 1.28 1.28
CA MET A 123 8.09 0.07 0.64
C MET A 123 6.69 -0.21 1.15
N VAL A 124 5.79 -0.66 0.27
CA VAL A 124 4.48 -1.15 0.70
C VAL A 124 4.59 -2.63 1.03
N HIS A 125 4.29 -3.00 2.28
CA HIS A 125 4.12 -4.38 2.72
C HIS A 125 2.64 -4.72 2.80
N ILE A 126 2.22 -5.91 2.36
CA ILE A 126 0.82 -6.34 2.43
C ILE A 126 0.68 -7.41 3.50
N ILE A 127 -0.04 -7.08 4.58
CA ILE A 127 -0.42 -8.04 5.61
C ILE A 127 -1.63 -8.81 5.07
N ARG A 128 -1.38 -10.03 4.60
CA ARG A 128 -2.43 -10.90 4.04
C ARG A 128 -3.34 -11.45 5.13
N LYS A 129 -4.64 -11.60 4.86
CA LYS A 129 -5.65 -12.18 5.77
C LYS A 129 -5.58 -11.59 7.18
N ALA A 130 -5.45 -10.26 7.29
CA ALA A 130 -5.29 -9.56 8.56
C ALA A 130 -6.50 -9.78 9.50
N ASN A 131 -7.67 -10.08 8.95
CA ASN A 131 -8.87 -10.45 9.72
C ASN A 131 -8.69 -11.78 10.47
N GLU A 132 -7.94 -12.74 9.92
CA GLU A 132 -7.66 -14.04 10.54
C GLU A 132 -6.50 -13.98 11.55
N LYS A 133 -5.63 -12.97 11.46
CA LYS A 133 -4.45 -12.83 12.33
C LYS A 133 -4.77 -12.18 13.68
N SER A 134 -4.06 -12.61 14.71
CA SER A 134 -4.01 -11.94 16.01
C SER A 134 -3.16 -10.65 15.95
N VAL A 135 -3.32 -9.79 16.95
CA VAL A 135 -2.51 -8.57 17.09
C VAL A 135 -1.02 -8.89 17.28
N ASP A 136 -0.70 -10.02 17.94
CA ASP A 136 0.67 -10.51 18.13
C ASP A 136 1.30 -10.89 16.77
N GLU A 137 0.63 -11.70 15.97
CA GLU A 137 1.12 -12.13 14.65
C GLU A 137 1.32 -10.93 13.71
N ILE A 138 0.37 -9.99 13.69
CA ILE A 138 0.51 -8.75 12.92
C ILE A 138 1.71 -7.93 13.40
N THR A 139 1.90 -7.85 14.73
CA THR A 139 3.05 -7.15 15.31
C THR A 139 4.36 -7.78 14.87
N GLU A 140 4.48 -9.09 14.98
CA GLU A 140 5.66 -9.85 14.60
C GLU A 140 5.98 -9.69 13.10
N GLU A 141 4.96 -9.76 12.24
CA GLU A 141 5.11 -9.54 10.80
C GLU A 141 5.63 -8.13 10.49
N ILE A 142 5.05 -7.09 11.08
CA ILE A 142 5.53 -5.70 10.91
C ILE A 142 6.99 -5.57 11.35
N ARG A 143 7.37 -6.20 12.48
CA ARG A 143 8.75 -6.15 12.98
C ARG A 143 9.72 -6.94 12.10
N ALA A 144 9.30 -8.07 11.55
CA ALA A 144 10.11 -8.87 10.63
C ALA A 144 10.39 -8.09 9.34
N VAL A 145 9.37 -7.43 8.79
CA VAL A 145 9.45 -6.59 7.58
C VAL A 145 10.39 -5.41 7.79
N GLN A 146 10.40 -4.80 8.97
CA GLN A 146 11.32 -3.71 9.32
C GLN A 146 12.79 -4.17 9.40
N LYS A 147 13.04 -5.42 9.83
CA LYS A 147 14.39 -5.94 10.08
C LYS A 147 15.00 -6.65 8.87
N ASN A 148 14.21 -7.37 8.08
CA ASN A 148 14.72 -8.18 7.00
C ASN A 148 14.83 -7.37 5.69
N PRO A 149 15.97 -7.41 4.99
CA PRO A 149 16.03 -7.02 3.60
C PRO A 149 15.33 -8.10 2.78
N PHE A 150 14.05 -7.88 2.44
CA PHE A 150 13.46 -8.71 1.40
C PHE A 150 14.13 -8.36 0.07
N PRO A 151 14.44 -9.35 -0.79
CA PRO A 151 14.83 -9.04 -2.15
C PRO A 151 13.74 -8.18 -2.77
N VAL A 152 14.15 -7.05 -3.33
CA VAL A 152 13.32 -6.16 -4.12
C VAL A 152 12.46 -7.04 -5.02
N MET A 153 11.12 -6.97 -4.89
CA MET A 153 10.22 -7.56 -5.89
C MET A 153 10.45 -6.80 -7.20
N HIS A 154 11.50 -7.17 -7.93
CA HIS A 154 11.54 -7.03 -9.37
C HIS A 154 10.38 -7.86 -9.87
N ARG A 155 9.30 -7.19 -10.28
CA ARG A 155 8.05 -7.73 -10.85
C ARG A 155 6.87 -7.64 -9.87
N PHE A 156 6.29 -6.44 -9.79
CA PHE A 156 4.83 -6.36 -9.90
C PHE A 156 4.46 -7.00 -11.24
N SER A 157 4.32 -8.32 -11.29
CA SER A 157 3.55 -8.94 -12.37
C SER A 157 2.12 -8.72 -11.97
N ALA A 158 1.44 -7.82 -12.67
CA ALA A 158 -0.01 -7.74 -12.72
C ALA A 158 -0.62 -9.00 -13.40
N HIS A 159 -0.02 -10.19 -13.19
CA HIS A 159 -0.43 -11.47 -13.76
C HIS A 159 -0.96 -12.44 -12.69
N HIS A 160 -1.25 -11.95 -11.49
CA HIS A 160 -2.24 -12.59 -10.62
C HIS A 160 -3.42 -11.65 -10.45
N SER A 161 -3.96 -11.15 -11.57
CA SER A 161 -5.40 -11.24 -11.70
C SER A 161 -5.69 -12.74 -11.58
N HIS A 162 -6.34 -13.17 -10.50
CA HIS A 162 -7.27 -14.26 -10.71
C HIS A 162 -8.14 -13.78 -11.87
N ASP A 163 -8.07 -14.50 -12.98
CA ASP A 163 -8.93 -14.21 -14.09
C ASP A 163 -10.35 -14.37 -13.55
N LEU A 164 -11.02 -13.25 -13.26
CA LEU A 164 -12.37 -13.25 -12.72
C LEU A 164 -13.38 -13.79 -13.75
N SER A 165 -12.92 -14.11 -14.98
CA SER A 165 -13.67 -14.92 -15.94
C SER A 165 -13.74 -16.40 -15.59
N ASP A 166 -12.89 -16.90 -14.66
CA ASP A 166 -12.90 -18.29 -14.18
C ASP A 166 -13.78 -18.52 -12.95
N LEU A 167 -14.45 -17.48 -12.42
CA LEU A 167 -15.40 -17.66 -11.33
C LEU A 167 -16.65 -18.40 -11.84
N PRO A 168 -17.00 -19.58 -11.28
CA PRO A 168 -18.18 -20.30 -11.71
C PRO A 168 -19.40 -19.41 -11.54
N SER A 169 -20.20 -19.27 -12.60
CA SER A 169 -21.52 -18.67 -12.54
C SER A 169 -22.35 -19.48 -11.55
N GLY A 170 -22.54 -18.96 -10.34
CA GLY A 170 -23.46 -19.51 -9.36
C GLY A 170 -24.88 -19.60 -9.94
N PRO A 171 -25.73 -20.48 -9.40
CA PRO A 171 -27.04 -20.74 -9.99
C PRO A 171 -27.86 -19.46 -10.05
N SER A 172 -28.41 -19.19 -11.23
CA SER A 172 -29.39 -18.14 -11.45
C SER A 172 -30.62 -18.44 -10.59
N CYS A 173 -30.86 -17.65 -9.55
CA CYS A 173 -32.19 -17.59 -8.96
C CYS A 173 -33.11 -16.92 -9.98
N GLY A 174 -34.12 -17.68 -10.42
CA GLY A 174 -35.27 -17.15 -11.14
C GLY A 174 -36.20 -16.36 -10.23
#